data_AF-A0A4Y2R0D1-F1
#
_entry.id   AF-A0A4Y2R0D1-F1
#
_cell.length_a   1.000
_cell.length_b   1.000
_cell.length_c   1.000
_cell.angle_alpha   90.00
_cell.angle_beta   90.00
_cell.angle_gamma   90.00
#
_symmetry.space_group_name_H-M   'P 1'
#
loop_
_entity.id
_entity.type
_entity.pdbx_description
1 polymer ?
#
loop_
_entity_poly.entity_id
_entity_poly.type
_entity_poly.pdbx_seq_one_letter_code
_entity_poly.pdbx_strand_id
1 'polypeptide(L)'
;MDFVILSPPTTRRGTPYNPIMALNTGVNLQNALLIHQNIYNGLIHPSTGYTPNLLHFGQNIPLIFHRFDNNSEPLFLDKAHYVQDLLQQLNTAYELAYSTLTRKQVEQNNRLAKNSRPRALLVGDIVYLKSKGAFKTRFEGPYTIIAKRGEVNYTIQALDNKSARSFTVHVDRLRYAPGRKSHLISHDTAPNESKTHYFLRSSTHQI
;
A
#
# COMPACT_ATOMS: atom_id res chain seq x y z
N MET A 1 -49.02 2.83 23.21
CA MET A 1 -47.66 3.31 23.49
C MET A 1 -46.75 2.52 22.60
N ASP A 2 -46.35 3.12 21.49
CA ASP A 2 -45.63 2.39 20.44
C ASP A 2 -44.14 2.41 20.75
N PHE A 3 -43.60 1.23 21.05
CA PHE A 3 -42.18 1.02 21.23
C PHE A 3 -41.47 1.19 19.89
N VAL A 4 -40.73 2.29 19.74
CA VAL A 4 -39.78 2.44 18.63
C VAL A 4 -38.52 1.65 19.00
N ILE A 5 -38.53 0.35 18.69
CA ILE A 5 -37.31 -0.45 18.68
C ILE A 5 -36.52 0.00 17.46
N LEU A 6 -35.36 0.63 17.68
CA LEU A 6 -34.42 0.97 16.61
C LEU A 6 -34.02 -0.32 15.89
N SER A 7 -34.53 -0.50 14.67
CA SER A 7 -34.24 -1.66 13.83
C SER A 7 -32.73 -1.77 13.59
N PRO A 8 -32.13 -2.98 13.64
CA PRO A 8 -30.73 -3.17 13.32
C PRO A 8 -30.44 -2.74 11.87
N PRO A 9 -29.23 -2.23 11.57
CA PRO A 9 -28.90 -1.69 10.26
C PRO A 9 -29.03 -2.77 9.17
N THR A 10 -29.98 -2.56 8.25
CA THR A 10 -30.26 -3.45 7.13
C THR A 10 -29.29 -3.18 5.98
N THR A 11 -28.63 -4.22 5.46
CA THR A 11 -27.93 -4.13 4.17
C THR A 11 -28.98 -4.15 3.03
N ARG A 12 -28.63 -3.63 1.85
CA ARG A 12 -29.41 -3.47 0.59
C ARG A 12 -30.28 -4.67 0.10
N ARG A 13 -30.31 -5.79 0.82
CA ARG A 13 -31.11 -7.01 0.54
C ARG A 13 -32.06 -7.42 1.68
N GLY A 14 -32.53 -6.47 2.50
CA GLY A 14 -33.72 -6.67 3.36
C GLY A 14 -33.62 -7.75 4.46
N THR A 15 -32.48 -8.40 4.64
CA THR A 15 -32.26 -9.38 5.70
C THR A 15 -31.59 -8.68 6.89
N PRO A 16 -32.14 -8.79 8.12
CA PRO A 16 -31.49 -8.26 9.30
C PRO A 16 -30.19 -9.03 9.53
N TYR A 17 -29.06 -8.33 9.45
CA TYR A 17 -27.76 -8.92 9.72
C TYR A 17 -27.60 -9.12 11.22
N ASN A 18 -27.65 -10.37 11.68
CA ASN A 18 -27.37 -10.72 13.06
C ASN A 18 -25.93 -11.23 13.20
N PRO A 19 -24.98 -10.42 13.70
CA PRO A 19 -23.57 -10.80 13.81
C PRO A 19 -23.33 -12.02 14.72
N ILE A 20 -24.28 -12.33 15.62
CA ILE A 20 -24.21 -13.50 16.52
C ILE A 20 -24.35 -14.81 15.72
N MET A 21 -25.08 -14.81 14.61
CA MET A 21 -25.25 -16.01 13.77
C MET A 21 -23.95 -16.42 13.05
N ALA A 22 -23.06 -15.46 12.79
CA ALA A 22 -21.76 -15.72 12.16
C ALA A 22 -20.78 -16.46 13.08
N LEU A 23 -20.93 -16.34 14.41
CA LEU A 23 -20.09 -17.05 15.38
C LEU A 23 -20.48 -18.53 15.53
N ASN A 24 -21.77 -18.85 15.37
CA ASN A 24 -22.31 -20.21 15.61
C ASN A 24 -22.09 -21.19 14.44
N THR A 25 -21.72 -20.71 13.25
CA THR A 25 -21.61 -21.52 12.02
C THR A 25 -20.17 -21.96 11.70
N GLY A 26 -19.23 -21.77 12.63
CA GLY A 26 -17.80 -22.02 12.43
C GLY A 26 -17.10 -20.90 11.66
N VAL A 27 -15.76 -20.95 11.64
CA VAL A 27 -14.93 -19.92 10.98
C VAL A 27 -14.87 -20.18 9.47
N ASN A 28 -15.82 -19.61 8.73
CA ASN A 28 -15.76 -19.47 7.27
C ASN A 28 -15.24 -18.06 6.93
N LEU A 29 -14.54 -17.90 5.80
CA LEU A 29 -14.11 -16.60 5.27
C LEU A 29 -15.24 -15.56 5.27
N GLN A 30 -16.46 -15.94 4.88
CA GLN A 30 -17.60 -15.02 4.88
C GLN A 30 -17.92 -14.49 6.29
N ASN A 31 -17.99 -15.37 7.28
CA ASN A 31 -18.23 -15.00 8.67
C ASN A 31 -17.07 -14.18 9.24
N ALA A 32 -15.83 -14.53 8.91
CA ALA A 32 -14.65 -13.80 9.36
C ALA A 32 -14.62 -12.35 8.83
N LEU A 33 -14.99 -12.14 7.55
CA LEU A 33 -15.09 -10.81 6.97
C LEU A 33 -16.17 -9.97 7.67
N LEU A 34 -17.31 -10.58 7.94
CA LEU A 34 -18.45 -9.96 8.61
C LEU A 34 -18.12 -9.56 10.06
N ILE A 35 -17.42 -10.42 10.80
CA ILE A 35 -16.89 -10.13 12.13
C ILE A 35 -15.86 -8.99 12.06
N HIS A 36 -14.90 -9.09 11.12
CA HIS A 36 -13.88 -8.06 10.93
C HIS A 36 -14.48 -6.70 10.60
N GLN A 37 -15.51 -6.64 9.75
CA GLN A 37 -16.19 -5.41 9.38
C GLN A 37 -16.89 -4.76 10.59
N ASN A 38 -17.60 -5.54 11.41
CA ASN A 38 -18.20 -5.02 12.64
C ASN A 38 -17.13 -4.45 13.59
N ILE A 39 -16.04 -5.20 13.77
CA ILE A 39 -14.92 -4.80 14.63
C ILE A 39 -14.28 -3.50 14.12
N TYR A 40 -13.94 -3.43 12.84
CA TYR A 40 -13.29 -2.27 12.25
C TYR A 40 -14.17 -1.01 12.33
N ASN A 41 -15.47 -1.13 12.04
CA ASN A 41 -16.39 0.01 12.06
C ASN A 41 -16.78 0.46 13.48
N GLY A 42 -16.78 -0.46 14.45
CA GLY A 42 -17.20 -0.20 15.83
C GLY A 42 -16.06 0.11 16.80
N LEU A 43 -14.81 -0.21 16.45
CA LEU A 43 -13.66 0.14 17.27
C LEU A 43 -13.13 1.54 16.96
N ILE A 44 -12.56 2.16 17.99
CA ILE A 44 -11.86 3.43 17.85
C ILE A 44 -10.61 3.23 16.98
N HIS A 45 -10.53 3.97 15.88
CA HIS A 45 -9.38 3.89 14.98
C HIS A 45 -8.25 4.82 15.47
N PRO A 46 -7.00 4.34 15.62
CA PRO A 46 -5.92 5.11 16.27
C PRO A 46 -5.51 6.38 15.51
N SER A 47 -5.76 6.46 14.20
CA SER A 47 -5.47 7.66 13.41
C SER A 47 -6.50 8.79 13.61
N THR A 48 -7.72 8.47 14.05
CA THR A 48 -8.81 9.44 14.21
C THR A 48 -9.23 9.63 15.66
N GLY A 49 -9.00 8.65 16.54
CA GLY A 49 -9.46 8.67 17.93
C GLY A 49 -10.95 8.38 18.10
N TYR A 50 -11.68 8.12 17.01
CA TYR A 50 -13.10 7.78 17.01
C TYR A 50 -13.41 6.55 16.16
N THR A 51 -14.62 6.00 16.33
CA THR A 51 -15.09 4.89 15.51
C THR A 51 -15.42 5.37 14.09
N PRO A 52 -15.08 4.62 13.03
CA PRO A 52 -15.46 4.98 11.67
C PRO A 52 -16.97 5.17 11.50
N ASN A 53 -17.77 4.37 12.20
CA ASN A 53 -19.23 4.47 12.12
C ASN A 53 -19.77 5.78 12.72
N LEU A 54 -19.18 6.26 13.83
CA LEU A 54 -19.55 7.55 14.41
C LEU A 54 -19.23 8.70 13.47
N LEU A 55 -18.04 8.70 12.87
CA LEU A 55 -17.63 9.77 11.95
C LEU A 55 -18.42 9.75 10.64
N HIS A 56 -18.94 8.60 10.22
CA HIS A 56 -19.67 8.50 8.96
C HIS A 56 -21.20 8.65 9.11
N PHE A 57 -21.78 8.07 10.15
CA PHE A 57 -23.23 8.00 10.35
C PHE A 57 -23.72 8.72 11.62
N GLY A 58 -22.81 9.28 12.41
CA GLY A 58 -23.14 9.97 13.66
C GLY A 58 -23.55 9.04 14.81
N GLN A 59 -23.32 7.73 14.68
CA GLN A 59 -23.76 6.73 15.66
C GLN A 59 -22.69 5.67 15.87
N ASN A 60 -22.59 5.13 17.10
CA ASN A 60 -21.75 3.98 17.38
C ASN A 60 -22.53 2.68 17.14
N ILE A 61 -21.87 1.70 16.52
CA ILE A 61 -22.43 0.35 16.42
C ILE A 61 -21.99 -0.50 17.62
N PRO A 62 -22.87 -1.37 18.13
CA PRO A 62 -22.46 -2.34 19.13
C PRO A 62 -21.48 -3.35 18.53
N LEU A 63 -20.44 -3.66 19.28
CA LEU A 63 -19.52 -4.74 18.95
C LEU A 63 -20.18 -6.08 19.28
N ILE A 64 -19.81 -7.14 18.55
CA ILE A 64 -20.35 -8.50 18.77
C ILE A 64 -20.10 -9.00 20.21
N PHE A 65 -19.04 -8.51 20.86
CA PHE A 65 -18.66 -8.84 22.24
C PHE A 65 -19.03 -7.74 23.25
N HIS A 66 -19.79 -6.73 22.86
CA HIS A 66 -20.26 -5.69 23.78
C HIS A 66 -21.25 -6.32 24.77
N ARG A 67 -20.94 -6.27 26.06
CA ARG A 67 -21.87 -6.67 27.13
C ARG A 67 -22.71 -5.47 27.53
N PHE A 68 -24.00 -5.68 27.71
CA PHE A 68 -24.88 -4.68 28.30
C PHE A 68 -24.45 -4.40 29.75
N ASP A 69 -24.34 -3.13 30.13
CA ASP A 69 -24.09 -2.74 31.51
C ASP A 69 -25.43 -2.66 32.23
N ASN A 70 -25.66 -3.58 33.17
CA ASN A 70 -26.91 -3.61 33.94
C ASN A 70 -27.09 -2.39 34.86
N ASN A 71 -26.05 -1.58 35.06
CA ASN A 71 -26.10 -0.41 35.93
C ASN A 71 -26.43 0.89 35.17
N SER A 72 -26.61 0.85 33.85
CA SER A 72 -26.95 2.04 33.08
C SER A 72 -28.41 2.41 33.25
N GLU A 73 -28.69 3.55 33.87
CA GLU A 73 -30.05 4.09 33.98
C GLU A 73 -30.49 4.73 32.66
N PRO A 74 -31.76 4.55 32.24
CA PRO A 74 -32.28 5.18 31.04
C PRO A 74 -32.32 6.71 31.22
N LEU A 75 -31.70 7.43 30.28
CA LEU A 75 -31.75 8.89 30.24
C LEU A 75 -33.06 9.35 29.61
N PHE A 76 -33.88 10.05 30.37
CA PHE A 76 -35.06 10.75 29.85
C PHE A 76 -34.66 12.14 29.35
N LEU A 77 -34.44 12.26 28.05
CA LEU A 77 -34.06 13.52 27.42
C LEU A 77 -35.21 14.10 26.62
N ASP A 78 -35.38 15.41 26.73
CA ASP A 78 -36.20 16.17 25.79
C ASP A 78 -35.55 16.13 24.40
N LYS A 79 -36.40 16.08 23.35
CA LYS A 79 -35.94 15.91 21.97
C LYS A 79 -35.02 17.04 21.54
N ALA A 80 -35.32 18.29 21.91
CA ALA A 80 -34.50 19.44 21.55
C ALA A 80 -33.11 19.36 22.17
N HIS A 81 -33.05 19.01 23.46
CA HIS A 81 -31.80 18.83 24.21
C HIS A 81 -30.95 17.70 23.65
N TYR A 82 -31.55 16.57 23.29
CA TYR A 82 -30.85 15.44 22.66
C TYR A 82 -30.19 15.84 21.33
N VAL A 83 -30.93 16.54 20.46
CA VAL A 83 -30.39 16.97 19.16
C VAL A 83 -29.24 17.95 19.34
N GLN A 84 -29.37 18.90 20.27
CA GLN A 84 -28.31 19.87 20.55
C GLN A 84 -27.03 19.19 21.06
N ASP A 85 -27.15 18.27 22.02
CA ASP A 85 -26.02 17.52 22.57
C ASP A 85 -25.36 16.65 21.49
N LEU A 86 -26.15 15.94 20.68
CA LEU A 86 -25.64 15.14 19.56
C LEU A 86 -24.83 15.98 18.57
N LEU A 87 -25.35 17.15 18.17
CA LEU A 87 -24.65 18.06 17.26
C LEU A 87 -23.34 18.58 17.87
N GLN A 88 -23.36 18.93 19.15
CA GLN A 88 -22.17 19.38 19.87
C GLN A 88 -21.10 18.28 19.95
N GLN A 89 -21.51 17.04 20.25
CA GLN A 89 -20.62 15.88 20.30
C GLN A 89 -20.02 15.58 18.93
N LEU A 90 -20.83 15.62 17.86
CA LEU A 90 -20.35 15.37 16.50
C LEU A 90 -19.37 16.45 16.04
N ASN A 91 -19.67 17.72 16.26
CA ASN A 91 -18.75 18.80 15.93
C ASN A 91 -17.41 18.63 16.66
N THR A 92 -17.45 18.34 17.96
CA THR A 92 -16.24 18.08 18.75
C THR A 92 -15.46 16.87 18.22
N ALA A 93 -16.17 15.79 17.85
CA ALA A 93 -15.56 14.59 17.31
C ALA A 93 -14.87 14.83 15.96
N TYR A 94 -15.50 15.57 15.06
CA TYR A 94 -14.90 15.92 13.77
C TYR A 94 -13.65 16.78 13.94
N GLU A 95 -13.71 17.83 14.76
CA GLU A 95 -12.56 18.70 15.03
C GLU A 95 -11.36 17.92 15.58
N LEU A 96 -11.60 17.05 16.56
CA LEU A 96 -10.54 16.22 17.15
C LEU A 96 -10.02 15.15 16.16
N ALA A 97 -10.91 14.57 15.34
CA ALA A 97 -10.52 13.61 14.32
C ALA A 97 -9.62 14.26 13.25
N TYR A 98 -9.98 15.44 12.75
CA TYR A 98 -9.19 16.16 11.75
C TYR A 98 -7.85 16.61 12.29
N SER A 99 -7.81 17.18 13.49
CA SER A 99 -6.54 17.58 14.13
C SER A 99 -5.61 16.38 14.35
N THR A 100 -6.15 15.23 14.77
CA THR A 100 -5.37 14.00 14.95
C THR A 100 -4.87 13.45 13.61
N LEU A 101 -5.72 13.43 12.57
CA LEU A 101 -5.33 12.99 11.23
C LEU A 101 -4.19 13.85 10.68
N THR A 102 -4.27 15.17 10.79
CA THR A 102 -3.21 16.08 10.35
C THR A 102 -1.91 15.80 11.10
N ARG A 103 -1.96 15.65 12.42
CA ARG A 103 -0.78 15.31 13.23
C ARG A 103 -0.18 13.97 12.81
N LYS A 104 -1.01 12.93 12.64
CA LYS A 104 -0.57 11.59 12.24
C LYS A 104 0.00 11.56 10.83
N GLN A 105 -0.54 12.34 9.91
CA GLN A 105 0.00 12.51 8.57
C GLN A 105 1.41 13.11 8.62
N VAL A 106 1.63 14.16 9.43
CA VAL A 106 2.96 14.78 9.60
C VAL A 106 3.95 13.80 10.23
N GLU A 107 3.56 13.10 11.30
CA GLU A 107 4.38 12.07 11.94
C GLU A 107 4.79 10.97 10.94
N GLN A 108 3.83 10.48 10.15
CA GLN A 108 4.06 9.46 9.14
C GLN A 108 5.00 9.96 8.04
N ASN A 109 4.77 11.16 7.52
CA ASN A 109 5.64 11.78 6.50
C ASN A 109 7.06 11.96 7.02
N ASN A 110 7.23 12.46 8.24
CA ASN A 110 8.55 12.64 8.86
C ASN A 110 9.27 11.31 9.06
N ARG A 111 8.56 10.27 9.51
CA ARG A 111 9.12 8.92 9.65
C ARG A 111 9.57 8.34 8.30
N LEU A 112 8.76 8.54 7.26
CA LEU A 112 9.12 8.11 5.90
C LEU A 112 10.31 8.89 5.35
N ALA A 113 10.34 10.22 5.54
CA ALA A 113 11.43 11.08 5.12
C ALA A 113 12.76 10.75 5.83
N LYS A 114 12.72 10.42 7.13
CA LYS A 114 13.92 10.00 7.88
C LYS A 114 14.55 8.72 7.32
N ASN A 115 13.73 7.81 6.82
CA ASN A 115 14.18 6.54 6.26
C ASN A 115 14.45 6.60 4.75
N SER A 116 14.05 7.69 4.09
CA SER A 116 14.24 7.84 2.64
C SER A 116 15.69 8.26 2.35
N ARG A 117 16.27 7.62 1.34
CA ARG A 117 17.57 8.00 0.78
C ARG A 117 17.32 8.45 -0.65
N PRO A 118 17.20 9.77 -0.90
CA PRO A 118 16.90 10.24 -2.24
C PRO A 118 18.04 9.84 -3.17
N ARG A 119 17.68 9.19 -4.28
CA ARG A 119 18.63 8.88 -5.36
C ARG A 119 18.38 9.87 -6.49
N ALA A 120 19.31 10.80 -6.66
CA ALA A 120 19.25 11.76 -7.77
C ALA A 120 19.94 11.16 -9.00
N LEU A 121 19.15 10.71 -9.96
CA LEU A 121 19.65 10.32 -11.29
C LEU A 121 19.60 11.53 -12.23
N LEU A 122 20.60 11.67 -13.10
CA LEU A 122 20.68 12.72 -14.11
C LEU A 122 20.23 12.21 -15.48
N VAL A 123 19.84 13.15 -16.35
CA VAL A 123 19.54 12.84 -17.75
C VAL A 123 20.85 12.47 -18.45
N GLY A 124 20.84 11.37 -19.21
CA GLY A 124 22.02 10.80 -19.85
C GLY A 124 22.66 9.63 -19.08
N ASP A 125 22.31 9.42 -17.81
CA ASP A 125 22.84 8.31 -17.03
C ASP A 125 22.34 6.96 -17.58
N ILE A 126 23.23 5.95 -17.55
CA ILE A 126 22.91 4.58 -17.92
C ILE A 126 22.44 3.82 -16.68
N VAL A 127 21.28 3.18 -16.78
CA VAL A 127 20.61 2.50 -15.68
C VAL A 127 20.08 1.14 -16.10
N TYR A 128 19.97 0.27 -15.11
CA TYR A 128 19.28 -1.01 -15.20
C TYR A 128 17.90 -0.92 -14.56
N LEU A 129 16.94 -1.63 -15.16
CA LEU A 129 15.56 -1.73 -14.68
C LEU A 129 15.36 -3.03 -13.92
N LYS A 130 14.83 -2.98 -12.69
CA LYS A 130 14.47 -4.19 -11.94
C LYS A 130 13.30 -4.91 -12.63
N SER A 131 13.51 -6.18 -12.99
CA SER A 131 12.48 -7.02 -13.60
C SER A 131 11.37 -7.37 -12.59
N LYS A 132 10.18 -7.71 -13.10
CA LYS A 132 9.02 -8.07 -12.26
C LYS A 132 8.87 -9.59 -12.06
N GLY A 133 9.60 -10.42 -12.81
CA GLY A 133 9.42 -11.87 -12.84
C GLY A 133 10.39 -12.61 -11.92
N ALA A 134 9.92 -13.68 -11.27
CA ALA A 134 10.75 -14.51 -10.40
C ALA A 134 11.85 -15.29 -11.14
N PHE A 135 11.56 -15.76 -12.36
CA PHE A 135 12.47 -16.58 -13.18
C PHE A 135 13.14 -15.79 -14.33
N LYS A 136 13.15 -14.46 -14.24
CA LYS A 136 13.85 -13.60 -15.21
C LYS A 136 15.14 -13.08 -14.59
N THR A 137 16.05 -12.58 -15.42
CA THR A 137 17.20 -11.83 -14.92
C THR A 137 16.70 -10.71 -14.00
N ARG A 138 17.37 -10.52 -12.86
CA ARG A 138 16.94 -9.56 -11.82
C ARG A 138 16.87 -8.13 -12.35
N PHE A 139 17.68 -7.83 -13.36
CA PHE A 139 17.78 -6.54 -14.01
C PHE A 139 17.70 -6.72 -15.54
N GLU A 140 16.97 -5.82 -16.18
CA GLU A 140 16.80 -5.65 -17.62
C GLU A 140 17.56 -4.38 -18.06
N GLY A 141 17.99 -4.33 -19.32
CA GLY A 141 18.72 -3.19 -19.89
C GLY A 141 20.12 -3.58 -20.38
N PRO A 142 20.93 -2.60 -20.81
CA PRO A 142 20.99 -1.21 -20.32
C PRO A 142 19.97 -0.22 -20.93
N TYR A 143 19.56 0.77 -20.13
CA TYR A 143 18.71 1.89 -20.53
C TYR A 143 19.38 3.22 -20.26
N THR A 144 19.04 4.26 -21.03
CA THR A 144 19.47 5.64 -20.80
C THR A 144 18.29 6.47 -20.31
N ILE A 145 18.55 7.37 -19.35
CA ILE A 145 17.55 8.34 -18.90
C ILE A 145 17.46 9.47 -19.91
N ILE A 146 16.28 9.65 -20.54
CA ILE A 146 16.03 10.73 -21.50
C ILE A 146 15.54 11.98 -20.79
N ALA A 147 14.64 11.81 -19.82
CA ALA A 147 13.96 12.92 -19.18
C ALA A 147 13.60 12.60 -17.74
N LYS A 148 13.65 13.63 -16.90
CA LYS A 148 13.17 13.59 -15.51
C LYS A 148 11.72 14.11 -15.47
N ARG A 149 10.80 13.32 -14.90
CA ARG A 149 9.37 13.63 -14.77
C ARG A 149 9.03 13.79 -13.28
N GLY A 150 9.53 14.86 -12.67
CA GLY A 150 9.45 15.08 -11.21
C GLY A 150 10.62 14.46 -10.46
N GLU A 151 10.55 14.40 -9.13
CA GLU A 151 11.69 13.97 -8.30
C GLU A 151 11.98 12.47 -8.38
N VAL A 152 10.93 11.65 -8.50
CA VAL A 152 11.02 10.19 -8.38
C VAL A 152 10.74 9.43 -9.67
N ASN A 153 10.16 10.06 -10.70
CA ASN A 153 9.82 9.39 -11.95
C ASN A 153 10.75 9.83 -13.08
N TYR A 154 11.23 8.85 -13.84
CA TYR A 154 12.18 9.06 -14.93
C TYR A 154 11.70 8.36 -16.19
N THR A 155 11.85 8.99 -17.34
CA THR A 155 11.59 8.39 -18.65
C THR A 155 12.88 7.77 -19.16
N ILE A 156 12.85 6.46 -19.42
CA ILE A 156 13.99 5.67 -19.87
C ILE A 156 13.75 5.11 -21.28
N GLN A 157 14.83 4.85 -22.00
CA GLN A 157 14.83 4.21 -23.32
C GLN A 157 16.00 3.24 -23.44
N ALA A 158 15.83 2.18 -24.24
CA ALA A 158 16.87 1.18 -24.45
C ALA A 158 18.12 1.85 -25.05
N LEU A 159 19.31 1.52 -24.52
CA LEU A 159 20.56 2.12 -24.98
C LEU A 159 20.86 1.76 -26.44
N ASP A 160 20.62 0.50 -26.82
CA ASP A 160 20.97 -0.03 -28.14
C ASP A 160 19.99 0.41 -29.24
N ASN A 161 18.75 0.73 -28.87
CA ASN A 161 17.70 1.07 -29.83
C ASN A 161 17.01 2.39 -29.46
N LYS A 162 17.44 3.47 -30.12
CA LYS A 162 16.86 4.82 -29.99
C LYS A 162 15.47 4.97 -30.60
N SER A 163 15.00 3.98 -31.37
CA SER A 163 13.61 3.92 -31.88
C SER A 163 12.69 3.17 -30.91
N ALA A 164 13.25 2.44 -29.94
CA ALA A 164 12.46 1.72 -28.95
C ALA A 164 11.60 2.68 -28.12
N ARG A 165 10.38 2.22 -27.80
CA ARG A 165 9.41 3.00 -27.01
C ARG A 165 10.01 3.40 -25.67
N SER A 166 10.04 4.70 -25.41
CA SER A 166 10.38 5.24 -24.08
C SER A 166 9.23 5.03 -23.11
N PHE A 167 9.53 4.73 -21.85
CA PHE A 167 8.51 4.57 -20.80
C PHE A 167 8.98 5.16 -19.47
N THR A 168 8.00 5.53 -18.63
CA THR A 168 8.25 6.19 -17.34
C THR A 168 8.30 5.17 -16.21
N VAL A 169 9.29 5.30 -15.33
CA VAL A 169 9.57 4.38 -14.24
C VAL A 169 9.93 5.15 -12.97
N HIS A 170 9.52 4.61 -11.83
CA HIS A 170 9.91 5.11 -10.51
C HIS A 170 11.38 4.78 -10.18
N VAL A 171 12.09 5.70 -9.54
CA VAL A 171 13.53 5.63 -9.22
C VAL A 171 13.92 4.38 -8.45
N ASP A 172 13.04 3.85 -7.59
CA ASP A 172 13.29 2.62 -6.82
C ASP A 172 13.48 1.37 -7.68
N ARG A 173 12.98 1.39 -8.92
CA ARG A 173 13.17 0.31 -9.88
C ARG A 173 14.42 0.50 -10.74
N LEU A 174 15.09 1.65 -10.64
CA LEU A 174 16.28 1.98 -11.39
C LEU A 174 17.53 1.77 -10.54
N ARG A 175 18.57 1.24 -11.16
CA ARG A 175 19.88 1.09 -10.54
C ARG A 175 20.95 1.58 -11.50
N TYR A 176 21.92 2.33 -11.00
CA TYR A 176 23.08 2.74 -11.81
C TYR A 176 23.75 1.52 -12.44
N ALA A 177 23.96 1.60 -13.76
CA ALA A 177 24.83 0.67 -14.44
C ALA A 177 26.28 1.09 -14.14
N PRO A 178 27.12 0.21 -13.57
CA PRO A 178 28.53 0.53 -13.42
C PRO A 178 29.15 0.74 -14.79
N GLY A 179 30.03 1.75 -14.91
CA GLY A 179 30.82 1.94 -16.13
C GLY A 179 31.54 0.65 -16.51
N ARG A 180 31.65 0.39 -17.82
CA ARG A 180 32.40 -0.77 -18.32
C ARG A 180 33.83 -0.64 -17.77
N LYS A 181 34.30 -1.66 -17.05
CA LYS A 181 35.66 -1.65 -16.50
C LYS A 181 36.66 -1.49 -17.64
N SER A 182 37.70 -0.68 -17.44
CA SER A 182 38.68 -0.33 -18.48
C SER A 182 39.27 -1.55 -19.19
N HIS A 183 39.52 -2.65 -18.47
CA HIS A 183 40.05 -3.90 -19.02
C HIS A 183 39.05 -4.72 -19.85
N LEU A 184 37.78 -4.34 -19.90
CA LEU A 184 36.74 -4.95 -20.75
C LEU A 184 36.39 -4.07 -21.95
N ILE A 185 37.06 -2.94 -22.11
CA ILE A 185 37.02 -2.16 -23.34
C ILE A 185 37.88 -2.93 -24.34
N SER A 186 37.26 -3.84 -25.10
CA SER A 186 37.88 -4.32 -26.33
C SER A 186 38.03 -3.09 -27.22
N HIS A 187 39.26 -2.63 -27.40
CA HIS A 187 39.54 -1.83 -28.57
C HIS A 187 39.24 -2.74 -29.75
N ASP A 188 38.24 -2.39 -30.57
CA ASP A 188 38.02 -3.01 -31.87
C ASP A 188 39.21 -2.64 -32.79
N THR A 189 40.40 -3.09 -32.43
CA THR A 189 41.47 -3.30 -33.39
C THR A 189 41.17 -4.66 -33.98
N ALA A 190 40.76 -4.69 -35.24
CA ALA A 190 40.51 -5.92 -35.97
C ALA A 190 41.60 -6.96 -35.62
N PRO A 191 41.24 -8.17 -35.17
CA PRO A 191 42.22 -9.13 -34.73
C PRO A 191 43.08 -9.50 -35.93
N ASN A 192 44.37 -9.15 -35.86
CA ASN A 192 45.35 -9.70 -36.79
C ASN A 192 45.33 -11.22 -36.59
N GLU A 193 44.89 -11.94 -37.62
CA GLU A 193 44.68 -13.38 -37.62
C GLU A 193 45.96 -14.12 -37.21
N SER A 194 46.10 -14.40 -35.92
CA SER A 194 47.05 -15.38 -35.42
C SER A 194 46.22 -16.54 -34.88
N LYS A 195 45.96 -17.50 -35.79
CA LYS A 195 45.33 -18.80 -35.53
C LYS A 195 46.03 -19.47 -34.35
N THR A 196 45.51 -19.33 -33.14
CA THR A 196 45.88 -20.19 -32.02
C THR A 196 45.01 -21.42 -32.09
N HIS A 197 45.56 -22.48 -32.70
CA HIS A 197 44.98 -23.83 -32.64
C HIS A 197 45.03 -24.31 -31.19
N TYR A 198 43.91 -24.24 -30.48
CA TYR A 198 43.74 -24.95 -29.23
C TYR A 198 43.48 -26.43 -29.56
N PHE A 199 44.47 -27.29 -29.33
CA PHE A 199 44.29 -28.73 -29.35
C PHE A 199 43.52 -29.15 -28.09
N LEU A 200 42.26 -29.56 -28.26
CA LEU A 200 41.50 -30.24 -27.22
C LEU A 200 42.16 -31.61 -26.98
N ARG A 201 42.76 -31.79 -25.81
CA ARG A 201 43.33 -33.06 -25.38
C ARG A 201 42.18 -34.01 -25.01
N SER A 202 41.82 -34.92 -25.91
CA SER A 202 40.93 -36.04 -25.59
C SER A 202 41.67 -36.99 -24.64
N SER A 203 41.18 -37.11 -23.40
CA SER A 203 41.63 -38.15 -22.48
C SER A 203 40.80 -39.41 -22.73
N THR A 204 41.37 -40.37 -23.45
CA THR A 204 40.87 -41.75 -23.49
C THR A 204 41.28 -42.45 -22.20
N HIS A 205 40.30 -42.77 -21.34
CA HIS A 205 40.46 -43.80 -20.33
C HIS A 205 40.08 -45.15 -20.96
N GLN A 206 41.06 -46.04 -21.08
CA GLN A 206 40.83 -47.47 -21.29
C GLN A 206 40.71 -48.13 -19.91
N ILE A 207 39.68 -48.97 -19.75
CA ILE A 207 39.58 -50.01 -18.71
C ILE A 207 40.08 -51.30 -19.35
#